data_AF-T0IR55-F1
#
_entry.id   AF-T0IR55-F1
#
_cell.length_a   1.000
_cell.length_b   1.000
_cell.length_c   1.000
_cell.angle_alpha   90.00
_cell.angle_beta   90.00
_cell.angle_gamma   90.00
#
_symmetry.space_group_name_H-M   'P 1'
#
loop_
_entity.id
_entity.type
_entity.pdbx_description
1 polymer ?
#
loop_
_entity_poly.entity_id
_entity_poly.type
_entity_poly.pdbx_seq_one_letter_code
_entity_poly.pdbx_strand_id
1 'polypeptide(L)'
;MLNLDPVKTQAVADQTRHAFAALDNALVDTAQLTSAFLAAAEGSGLTASESQRIIQRIHESAGKIIEGRSDMVRATALLTRCLEHSRIDVTAVGCPLGMDAPAGDDSPRHLALVA
;
A
#
# COMPACT_ATOMS: atom_id res chain seq x y z
N MET A 1 6.52 9.98 28.49
CA MET A 1 6.84 8.66 27.90
C MET A 1 5.59 7.82 27.86
N LEU A 2 5.29 7.23 26.70
CA LEU A 2 4.22 6.26 26.57
C LEU A 2 4.68 4.91 27.13
N ASN A 3 3.83 4.25 27.92
CA ASN A 3 4.05 2.89 28.42
C ASN A 3 3.33 1.90 27.51
N LEU A 4 4.05 1.39 26.52
CA LEU A 4 3.53 0.47 25.53
C LEU A 4 3.99 -0.96 25.84
N ASP A 5 3.16 -1.93 25.51
CA ASP A 5 3.51 -3.35 25.63
C ASP A 5 4.32 -3.78 24.38
N PRO A 6 5.54 -4.31 24.53
CA PRO A 6 6.39 -4.67 23.39
C PRO A 6 5.77 -5.73 22.47
N VAL A 7 5.10 -6.75 23.03
CA VAL A 7 4.51 -7.84 22.25
C VAL A 7 3.33 -7.33 21.43
N LYS A 8 2.45 -6.53 22.04
CA LYS A 8 1.31 -5.92 21.33
C LYS A 8 1.77 -4.93 20.26
N THR A 9 2.83 -4.18 20.56
CA THR A 9 3.43 -3.24 19.60
C THR A 9 3.98 -3.96 18.37
N GLN A 10 4.71 -5.05 18.59
CA GLN A 10 5.22 -5.89 17.50
C GLN A 10 4.07 -6.46 16.65
N ALA A 11 2.99 -6.93 17.28
CA ALA A 11 1.81 -7.43 16.57
C ALA A 11 1.17 -6.36 15.67
N VAL A 12 1.09 -5.10 16.12
CA VAL A 12 0.63 -3.98 15.28
C VAL A 12 1.57 -3.76 14.08
N ALA A 13 2.88 -3.87 14.28
CA ALA A 13 3.84 -3.75 13.19
C ALA A 13 3.69 -4.88 12.15
N ASP A 14 3.52 -6.12 12.60
CA ASP A 14 3.28 -7.29 11.75
C ASP A 14 1.97 -7.14 10.95
N GLN A 15 0.88 -6.75 11.62
CA GLN A 15 -0.41 -6.52 10.96
C GLN A 15 -0.35 -5.37 9.96
N THR A 16 0.41 -4.32 10.26
CA THR A 16 0.57 -3.20 9.33
C THR A 16 1.31 -3.62 8.06
N ARG A 17 2.38 -4.41 8.18
CA ARG A 17 3.07 -5.01 7.02
C ARG A 17 2.13 -5.87 6.19
N HIS A 18 1.34 -6.71 6.85
CA HIS A 18 0.36 -7.56 6.18
C HIS A 18 -0.69 -6.74 5.43
N ALA A 19 -1.19 -5.66 6.03
CA ALA A 19 -2.15 -4.76 5.39
C ALA A 19 -1.59 -4.09 4.13
N PHE A 20 -0.33 -3.63 4.15
CA PHE A 20 0.31 -3.11 2.93
C PHE A 20 0.42 -4.16 1.83
N ALA A 21 0.87 -5.38 2.17
CA ALA A 21 0.96 -6.47 1.19
C ALA A 21 -0.41 -6.81 0.59
N ALA A 22 -1.48 -6.80 1.40
CA ALA A 22 -2.84 -7.03 0.93
C ALA A 22 -3.32 -5.93 -0.03
N LEU A 23 -3.03 -4.66 0.26
CA LEU A 23 -3.36 -3.53 -0.64
C LEU A 23 -2.57 -3.60 -1.95
N ASP A 24 -1.28 -3.93 -1.89
CA ASP A 24 -0.42 -4.08 -3.06
C ASP A 24 -0.92 -5.23 -3.96
N ASN A 25 -1.28 -6.38 -3.38
CA ASN A 25 -1.88 -7.49 -4.11
C ASN A 25 -3.23 -7.11 -4.73
N ALA A 26 -4.09 -6.37 -4.01
CA ALA A 26 -5.37 -5.92 -4.54
C ALA A 26 -5.20 -4.99 -5.76
N LEU A 27 -4.13 -4.19 -5.83
CA LEU A 27 -3.80 -3.40 -7.02
C LEU A 27 -3.38 -4.28 -8.20
N VAL A 28 -2.56 -5.30 -7.95
CA VAL A 28 -2.18 -6.29 -8.97
C VAL A 28 -3.42 -7.00 -9.52
N ASP A 29 -4.28 -7.51 -8.63
CA ASP A 29 -5.51 -8.20 -9.01
C ASP A 29 -6.46 -7.29 -9.80
N THR A 30 -6.54 -6.00 -9.44
CA THR A 30 -7.38 -5.03 -10.16
C THR A 30 -6.83 -4.73 -11.57
N ALA A 31 -5.52 -4.67 -11.73
CA ALA A 31 -4.89 -4.52 -13.04
C ALA A 31 -5.13 -5.76 -13.92
N GLN A 32 -4.97 -6.96 -13.36
CA GLN A 32 -5.27 -8.21 -14.03
C GLN A 32 -6.75 -8.31 -14.44
N LEU A 33 -7.66 -7.91 -13.55
CA LEU A 33 -9.10 -7.85 -13.84
C LEU A 33 -9.40 -6.91 -15.01
N THR A 34 -8.77 -5.74 -15.04
CA THR A 34 -8.93 -4.77 -16.15
C THR A 34 -8.50 -5.40 -17.47
N SER A 35 -7.33 -6.05 -17.49
CA SER A 35 -6.83 -6.75 -18.68
C SER A 35 -7.74 -7.89 -19.12
N ALA A 36 -8.19 -8.71 -18.17
CA ALA A 36 -9.09 -9.84 -18.44
C ALA A 36 -10.44 -9.37 -18.99
N PHE A 37 -10.98 -8.27 -18.45
CA PHE A 37 -12.21 -7.67 -18.94
C PHE A 37 -12.06 -7.16 -20.39
N LEU A 38 -10.97 -6.46 -20.71
CA LEU A 38 -10.73 -5.96 -22.07
C LEU A 38 -10.63 -7.11 -23.08
N ALA A 39 -9.90 -8.17 -22.74
CA ALA A 39 -9.80 -9.36 -23.58
C ALA A 39 -11.17 -10.06 -23.76
N ALA A 40 -11.98 -10.14 -22.69
CA ALA A 40 -13.31 -10.74 -22.75
C ALA A 40 -14.33 -9.87 -23.50
N ALA A 41 -14.16 -8.54 -23.50
CA ALA A 41 -15.04 -7.61 -24.20
C ALA A 41 -14.84 -7.68 -25.73
N GLU A 42 -13.66 -8.10 -26.19
CA GLU A 42 -13.39 -8.30 -27.62
C GLU A 42 -14.32 -9.37 -28.20
N GLY A 43 -15.09 -9.01 -29.23
CA GLY A 43 -16.06 -9.93 -29.86
C GLY A 43 -17.29 -10.28 -29.01
N SER A 44 -17.44 -9.68 -27.82
CA SER A 44 -18.57 -9.97 -26.91
C SER A 44 -19.93 -9.42 -27.36
N GLY A 45 -19.94 -8.46 -28.29
CA GLY A 45 -21.14 -7.71 -28.66
C GLY A 45 -21.52 -6.59 -27.70
N LEU A 46 -20.73 -6.34 -26.65
CA LEU A 46 -20.91 -5.16 -25.79
C LEU A 46 -20.79 -3.87 -26.59
N THR A 47 -21.67 -2.92 -26.31
CA THR A 47 -21.53 -1.57 -26.84
C THR A 47 -20.35 -0.86 -26.19
N ALA A 48 -19.78 0.13 -26.89
CA ALA A 48 -18.69 0.94 -26.36
C ALA A 48 -19.05 1.67 -25.05
N SER A 49 -20.31 2.04 -24.86
CA SER A 49 -20.78 2.70 -23.63
C SER A 49 -20.85 1.74 -22.44
N GLU A 50 -21.29 0.50 -22.66
CA GLU A 50 -21.32 -0.54 -21.63
C GLU A 50 -19.92 -0.92 -21.17
N SER A 51 -19.02 -1.19 -22.11
CA SER A 51 -17.63 -1.54 -21.78
C SER A 51 -16.91 -0.39 -21.06
N GLN A 52 -17.08 0.85 -21.54
CA GLN A 52 -16.49 2.03 -20.90
C GLN A 52 -17.01 2.23 -19.47
N ARG A 53 -18.32 2.04 -19.23
CA ARG A 53 -18.88 2.15 -17.89
C ARG A 53 -18.30 1.11 -16.93
N ILE A 54 -18.05 -0.11 -17.40
CA ILE A 54 -17.44 -1.17 -16.59
C ILE A 54 -15.98 -0.83 -16.26
N ILE A 55 -15.19 -0.44 -17.27
CA ILE A 55 -13.79 -0.02 -17.08
C ILE A 55 -13.70 1.14 -16.07
N GLN A 56 -14.60 2.11 -16.18
CA GLN A 56 -14.65 3.24 -15.25
C GLN A 56 -14.88 2.78 -13.80
N ARG A 57 -15.77 1.80 -13.55
CA ARG A 57 -16.01 1.28 -12.20
C ARG A 57 -14.82 0.50 -11.65
N ILE A 58 -14.13 -0.27 -12.49
CA ILE A 58 -12.89 -0.97 -12.09
C ILE A 58 -11.82 0.05 -11.71
N HIS A 59 -11.65 1.11 -12.51
CA HIS A 59 -10.68 2.16 -12.24
C HIS A 59 -11.01 2.97 -10.97
N GLU A 60 -12.27 3.34 -10.76
CA GLU A 60 -12.72 3.99 -9.52
C GLU A 60 -12.44 3.12 -8.28
N SER A 61 -12.60 1.80 -8.40
CA SER A 61 -12.24 0.86 -7.34
C SER A 61 -10.74 0.85 -7.08
N ALA A 62 -9.91 0.82 -8.13
CA ALA A 62 -8.45 0.90 -8.02
C ALA A 62 -8.01 2.18 -7.31
N GLY A 63 -8.62 3.32 -7.66
CA GLY A 63 -8.35 4.62 -7.03
C GLY A 63 -8.52 4.60 -5.52
N LYS A 64 -9.59 3.98 -5.02
CA LYS A 64 -9.85 3.84 -3.57
C LYS A 64 -8.79 3.00 -2.86
N ILE A 65 -8.24 1.98 -3.52
CA ILE A 65 -7.15 1.16 -2.96
C ILE A 65 -5.88 2.02 -2.83
N ILE A 66 -5.57 2.82 -3.84
CA ILE A 66 -4.42 3.75 -3.83
C ILE A 66 -4.58 4.81 -2.72
N GLU A 67 -5.76 5.39 -2.58
CA GLU A 67 -6.08 6.34 -1.51
C GLU A 67 -5.90 5.69 -0.13
N GLY A 68 -6.47 4.50 0.08
CA GLY A 68 -6.31 3.75 1.32
C GLY A 68 -4.86 3.41 1.64
N ARG A 69 -4.05 3.08 0.62
CA ARG A 69 -2.61 2.88 0.78
C ARG A 69 -1.90 4.16 1.22
N SER A 70 -2.27 5.31 0.66
CA SER A 70 -1.73 6.61 1.11
C SER A 70 -2.12 6.93 2.55
N ASP A 71 -3.33 6.59 2.98
CA ASP A 71 -3.77 6.73 4.37
C ASP A 71 -2.98 5.83 5.30
N MET A 72 -2.72 4.58 4.91
CA MET A 72 -1.88 3.66 5.67
C MET A 72 -0.45 4.20 5.87
N VAL A 73 0.15 4.84 4.86
CA VAL A 73 1.46 5.51 5.00
C VAL A 73 1.41 6.65 6.02
N ARG A 74 0.34 7.45 6.01
CA ARG A 74 0.15 8.50 7.02
C ARG A 74 -0.03 7.92 8.43
N ALA A 75 -0.78 6.82 8.54
CA ALA A 75 -1.00 6.13 9.80
C ALA A 75 0.29 5.52 10.35
N THR A 76 1.14 4.90 9.54
CA THR A 76 2.44 4.37 10.01
C THR A 76 3.39 5.47 10.45
N ALA A 77 3.39 6.63 9.79
CA ALA A 77 4.17 7.78 10.25
C ALA A 77 3.71 8.27 11.64
N LEU A 78 2.40 8.26 11.91
CA LEU A 78 1.86 8.56 13.24
C LEU A 78 2.26 7.51 14.28
N LEU A 79 2.17 6.23 13.94
CA LEU A 79 2.55 5.12 14.83
C LEU A 79 4.04 5.14 15.15
N THR A 80 4.89 5.44 14.18
CA THR A 80 6.35 5.57 14.36
C THR A 80 6.66 6.70 15.34
N ARG A 81 6.02 7.87 15.20
CA ARG A 81 6.13 8.96 16.19
C ARG A 81 5.71 8.52 17.59
N CYS A 82 4.66 7.71 17.74
CA CYS A 82 4.27 7.19 19.06
C CYS A 82 5.37 6.31 19.67
N LEU A 83 6.07 5.52 18.86
CA LEU A 83 7.16 4.65 19.32
C LEU A 83 8.41 5.41 19.71
N GLU A 84 8.77 6.48 18.97
CA GLU A 84 9.87 7.38 19.33
C GLU A 84 9.67 8.01 20.73
N HIS A 85 8.42 8.22 21.15
CA HIS A 85 8.08 8.73 22.48
C HIS A 85 7.85 7.63 23.54
N SER A 86 8.14 6.37 23.18
CA SER A 86 8.01 5.19 24.03
C SER A 86 9.35 4.68 24.56
N ARG A 87 9.33 3.65 25.41
CA ARG A 87 10.53 2.95 25.93
C ARG A 87 10.94 1.76 25.06
N ILE A 88 10.32 1.56 23.90
CA ILE A 88 10.48 0.36 23.09
C ILE A 88 11.46 0.65 21.95
N ASP A 89 12.48 -0.21 21.79
CA ASP A 89 13.46 -0.17 20.68
C ASP A 89 12.89 -0.61 19.31
N VAL A 90 11.57 -0.60 19.11
CA VAL A 90 10.96 -0.96 17.82
C VAL A 90 11.10 0.24 16.90
N THR A 91 12.00 0.15 15.92
CA THR A 91 12.44 1.27 15.08
C THR A 91 11.50 1.61 13.92
N ALA A 92 10.57 0.72 13.51
CA ALA A 92 9.58 1.06 12.49
C ALA A 92 8.33 0.16 12.48
N VAL A 93 7.14 0.77 12.43
CA VAL A 93 5.88 0.07 12.14
C VAL A 93 5.72 0.02 10.63
N GLY A 94 6.10 -1.12 10.05
CA GLY A 94 5.77 -1.47 8.68
C GLY A 94 6.38 -0.56 7.61
N CYS A 95 7.65 -0.17 7.76
CA CYS A 95 8.41 0.62 6.79
C CYS A 95 8.25 0.06 5.36
N PRO A 96 7.43 0.70 4.49
CA PRO A 96 7.31 0.28 3.11
C PRO A 96 8.48 0.91 2.37
N LEU A 97 9.58 0.16 2.21
CA LEU A 97 10.78 0.55 1.46
C LEU A 97 11.37 1.92 1.88
N GLY A 98 12.35 1.89 2.79
CA GLY A 98 13.42 2.89 2.81
C GLY A 98 13.30 4.08 3.76
N MET A 99 12.37 4.11 4.72
CA MET A 99 12.38 5.14 5.77
C MET A 99 13.36 4.84 6.94
N ASP A 100 14.06 3.70 6.92
CA ASP A 100 15.04 3.34 7.97
C ASP A 100 16.46 3.91 7.72
N ALA A 101 16.62 4.94 6.89
CA ALA A 101 17.90 5.62 6.81
C ALA A 101 17.95 6.72 7.89
N PRO A 102 18.88 6.69 8.85
CA PRO A 102 19.26 7.93 9.55
C PRO A 102 19.57 8.99 8.48
N ALA A 103 19.16 10.23 8.71
CA ALA A 103 19.36 11.38 7.82
C ALA A 103 20.86 11.70 7.63
N GLY A 104 21.54 10.84 6.89
CA GLY A 104 22.98 10.79 6.74
C GLY A 104 23.37 9.89 5.59
N ASP A 105 22.75 10.05 4.42
CA ASP A 105 23.47 9.98 3.15
C ASP A 105 22.61 10.61 2.05
N ASP A 106 23.11 11.69 1.46
CA ASP A 106 22.47 12.52 0.43
C ASP A 106 22.59 11.85 -0.96
N SER A 107 22.42 10.52 -1.00
CA SER A 107 22.56 9.71 -2.20
C SER A 107 21.18 9.46 -2.82
N PRO A 108 20.92 9.87 -4.09
CA PRO A 108 19.64 9.64 -4.74
C PRO A 108 19.39 8.13 -4.90
N ARG A 109 18.46 7.62 -4.10
CA ARG A 109 17.97 6.24 -4.19
C ARG A 109 17.10 6.10 -5.43
N HIS A 110 17.72 5.84 -6.57
CA HIS A 110 17.00 5.42 -7.76
C HIS A 110 16.39 4.04 -7.48
N LEU A 111 15.05 3.96 -7.50
CA LEU A 111 14.34 2.68 -7.56
C LEU A 111 14.76 1.98 -8.86
N ALA A 112 15.62 0.96 -8.76
CA ALA A 112 15.84 0.04 -9.85
C ALA A 112 14.62 -0.90 -9.93
N LEU A 113 13.69 -0.58 -10.82
CA LEU A 113 12.65 -1.52 -11.24
C LEU A 113 13.37 -2.63 -12.03
N VAL A 114 13.53 -3.80 -11.42
CA VAL A 114 13.93 -5.00 -12.17
C VAL A 114 12.70 -5.44 -12.94
N ALA A 115 12.78 -5.29 -14.26
CA ALA A 115 11.78 -5.72 -15.23
C ALA A 115 11.61 -7.25 -15.26
#